data_AF-A0A9X7QN44-F1
#
_entry.id   AF-A0A9X7QN44-F1
#
_cell.length_a   1.000
_cell.length_b   1.000
_cell.length_c   1.000
_cell.angle_alpha   90.00
_cell.angle_beta   90.00
_cell.angle_gamma   90.00
#
_symmetry.space_group_name_H-M   'P 1'
#
loop_
_entity.id
_entity.type
_entity.pdbx_description
1 polymer ?
#
loop_
_entity_poly.entity_id
_entity_poly.type
_entity_poly.pdbx_seq_one_letter_code
_entity_poly.pdbx_strand_id
1 'polypeptide(L)'
;MVLPNTLSSSERGTATQKNYINLTSTGESIFAHFRMIAKKISRPLLFPHIQVIIFSEEVLRTPYMLQHILDVYTRNEAMRRNIRLFVAKGHAAHILAQNAGPEYLPAKYVWILSEHTQKNAHMIEKKRIGDIHSKIIEKKSFFLPVVFRTKQGVELSGSALFKDTDNRLVAMLNAQDTTALQYMTSSKVRGIVTVPMNKQRITYEFHRVHQRIELDMPNPKHPKVDICEIRWKNCGDAFLSSSPTFHETAPASISKRNEKTITNTI
;
A
#
# COMPACT_ATOMS: atom_id res chain seq x y z
N MET A 1 17.50 2.10 13.24
CA MET A 1 17.27 2.09 14.69
C MET A 1 16.99 3.52 15.15
N VAL A 2 15.95 3.73 15.94
CA VAL A 2 15.58 5.05 16.48
C VAL A 2 16.47 5.40 17.67
N LEU A 3 16.84 6.69 17.79
CA LEU A 3 17.61 7.24 18.91
C LEU A 3 16.65 8.05 19.82
N PRO A 4 16.20 7.51 20.96
CA PRO A 4 15.16 8.16 21.76
C PRO A 4 15.58 9.53 22.31
N ASN A 5 16.84 9.66 22.74
CA ASN A 5 17.36 10.86 23.40
C ASN A 5 17.37 12.10 22.48
N THR A 6 17.26 11.91 21.17
CA THR A 6 17.26 12.99 20.16
C THR A 6 15.85 13.29 19.62
N LEU A 7 14.81 12.59 20.07
CA LEU A 7 13.43 12.83 19.61
C LEU A 7 12.86 14.15 20.16
N SER A 8 13.11 14.45 21.44
CA SER A 8 12.58 15.62 22.15
C SER A 8 13.18 16.97 21.71
N SER A 9 14.37 16.95 21.09
CA SER A 9 15.00 18.14 20.50
C SER A 9 14.46 18.43 19.09
N SER A 10 14.11 17.39 18.32
CA SER A 10 13.57 17.55 16.97
C SER A 10 12.13 18.08 16.92
N GLU A 11 11.33 17.91 17.98
CA GLU A 11 9.99 18.52 18.10
C GLU A 11 10.04 20.05 18.34
N ARG A 12 11.20 20.61 18.73
CA ARG A 12 11.40 22.05 18.99
C ARG A 12 12.06 22.83 17.84
N GLY A 13 12.14 22.24 16.64
CA GLY A 13 12.51 22.98 15.43
C GLY A 13 14.01 23.24 15.20
N THR A 14 14.91 22.71 16.02
CA THR A 14 16.37 22.79 15.78
C THR A 14 16.90 21.49 15.16
N ALA A 15 16.69 21.33 13.85
CA ALA A 15 17.10 20.14 13.11
C ALA A 15 18.57 20.23 12.65
N THR A 16 19.48 19.56 13.36
CA THR A 16 20.80 19.16 12.80
C THR A 16 21.19 17.71 13.10
N GLN A 17 20.53 17.05 14.05
CA GLN A 17 20.87 15.67 14.42
C GLN A 17 19.80 14.67 13.96
N LYS A 18 20.19 13.68 13.14
CA LYS A 18 19.31 12.57 12.76
C LYS A 18 18.91 11.78 14.00
N ASN A 19 17.62 11.58 14.20
CA ASN A 19 17.05 10.82 15.31
C ASN A 19 16.99 9.30 15.04
N TYR A 20 17.73 8.83 14.04
CA TYR A 20 17.86 7.43 13.69
C TYR A 20 19.24 7.13 13.10
N ILE A 21 19.62 5.85 13.15
CA ILE A 21 20.77 5.29 12.45
C ILE A 21 20.30 4.19 11.49
N ASN A 22 20.82 4.18 10.27
CA ASN A 22 20.64 3.08 9.33
C ASN A 22 21.74 2.05 9.58
N LEU A 23 21.35 0.81 9.87
CA LEU A 23 22.26 -0.30 10.11
C LEU A 23 22.19 -1.25 8.93
N THR A 24 23.34 -1.67 8.45
CA THR A 24 23.46 -2.62 7.34
C THR A 24 24.26 -3.84 7.81
N SER A 25 23.86 -5.01 7.35
CA SER A 25 24.54 -6.27 7.60
C SER A 25 24.30 -7.20 6.42
N THR A 26 25.27 -8.05 6.15
CA THR A 26 25.15 -9.19 5.24
C THR A 26 25.24 -10.48 6.05
N GLY A 27 24.63 -11.55 5.56
CA GLY A 27 24.62 -12.84 6.23
C GLY A 27 23.83 -13.88 5.43
N GLU A 28 24.09 -15.14 5.73
CA GLU A 28 23.51 -16.28 5.00
C GLU A 28 22.07 -16.59 5.43
N SER A 29 21.61 -16.00 6.54
CA SER A 29 20.24 -16.15 7.05
C SER A 29 19.79 -14.92 7.84
N ILE A 30 18.48 -14.77 8.08
CA ILE A 30 17.95 -13.66 8.90
C ILE A 30 18.52 -13.70 10.32
N PHE A 31 18.70 -14.89 10.91
CA PHE A 31 19.32 -15.03 12.22
C PHE A 31 20.79 -14.59 12.22
N ALA A 32 21.54 -14.91 11.16
CA ALA A 32 22.90 -14.41 10.98
C ALA A 32 22.92 -12.87 10.86
N HIS A 33 21.97 -12.28 10.11
CA HIS A 33 21.82 -10.82 10.05
C HIS A 33 21.57 -10.21 11.43
N PHE A 34 20.66 -10.76 12.25
CA PHE A 34 20.43 -10.25 13.60
C PHE A 34 21.68 -10.31 14.48
N ARG A 35 22.47 -11.40 14.40
CA ARG A 35 23.76 -11.50 15.11
C ARG A 35 24.77 -10.47 14.62
N MET A 36 24.86 -10.24 13.31
CA MET A 36 25.76 -9.25 12.74
C MET A 36 25.36 -7.81 13.10
N ILE A 37 24.06 -7.52 13.17
CA ILE A 37 23.56 -6.23 13.65
C ILE A 37 23.85 -6.06 15.15
N ALA A 38 23.66 -7.11 15.96
CA ALA A 38 23.93 -7.07 17.40
C ALA A 38 25.39 -6.71 17.72
N LYS A 39 26.35 -7.08 16.85
CA LYS A 39 27.76 -6.66 16.97
C LYS A 39 28.00 -5.17 16.75
N LYS A 40 27.05 -4.44 16.15
CA LYS A 40 27.18 -3.03 15.75
C LYS A 40 26.41 -2.07 16.65
N ILE A 41 25.72 -2.58 17.67
CA ILE A 41 24.87 -1.79 18.56
C ILE A 41 25.18 -2.11 20.01
N SER A 42 25.08 -1.10 20.89
CA SER A 42 25.29 -1.27 22.33
C SER A 42 24.05 -1.75 23.08
N ARG A 43 22.88 -1.82 22.43
CA ARG A 43 21.60 -2.17 23.03
C ARG A 43 20.99 -3.39 22.32
N PRO A 44 20.21 -4.24 23.03
CA PRO A 44 19.55 -5.37 22.41
C PRO A 44 18.53 -4.94 21.35
N LEU A 45 18.31 -5.81 20.35
CA LEU A 45 17.28 -5.61 19.33
C LEU A 45 15.88 -5.75 19.94
N LEU A 46 15.08 -4.69 19.86
CA LEU A 46 13.70 -4.68 20.33
C LEU A 46 12.72 -4.98 19.18
N PHE A 47 12.51 -6.26 18.92
CA PHE A 47 11.59 -6.77 17.89
C PHE A 47 10.14 -6.26 17.99
N PRO A 48 9.54 -6.04 19.18
CA PRO A 48 8.18 -5.52 19.27
C PRO A 48 7.99 -4.15 18.61
N HIS A 49 9.06 -3.37 18.42
CA HIS A 49 9.00 -2.02 17.83
C HIS A 49 9.14 -2.01 16.30
N ILE A 50 9.27 -3.16 15.65
CA ILE A 50 9.25 -3.21 14.18
C ILE A 50 7.86 -2.75 13.71
N GLN A 51 7.82 -1.74 12.86
CA GLN A 51 6.57 -1.19 12.32
C GLN A 51 6.31 -1.67 10.89
N VAL A 52 7.37 -1.74 10.08
CA VAL A 52 7.32 -2.08 8.66
C VAL A 52 8.48 -3.00 8.28
N ILE A 53 8.25 -3.88 7.32
CA ILE A 53 9.28 -4.63 6.60
C ILE A 53 9.10 -4.32 5.12
N ILE A 54 10.19 -3.92 4.47
CA ILE A 54 10.20 -3.53 3.06
C ILE A 54 11.15 -4.48 2.35
N PHE A 55 10.65 -5.16 1.34
CA PHE A 55 11.41 -6.12 0.56
C PHE A 55 11.78 -5.53 -0.79
N SER A 56 13.01 -5.79 -1.26
CA SER A 56 13.32 -5.56 -2.67
C SER A 56 12.56 -6.53 -3.56
N GLU A 57 12.06 -6.05 -4.69
CA GLU A 57 11.33 -6.88 -5.65
C GLU A 57 12.15 -8.11 -6.10
N GLU A 58 13.45 -7.94 -6.29
CA GLU A 58 14.36 -9.00 -6.73
C GLU A 58 14.36 -10.19 -5.78
N VAL A 59 14.46 -9.94 -4.47
CA VAL A 59 14.43 -10.98 -3.42
C VAL A 59 13.12 -11.76 -3.48
N LEU A 60 12.01 -11.07 -3.73
CA LEU A 60 10.68 -11.66 -3.72
C LEU A 60 10.33 -12.43 -4.99
N ARG A 61 11.10 -12.29 -6.08
CA ARG A 61 10.91 -13.10 -7.29
C ARG A 61 11.39 -14.55 -7.11
N THR A 62 12.22 -14.80 -6.11
CA THR A 62 12.69 -16.15 -5.77
C THR A 62 11.55 -16.97 -5.12
N PRO A 63 11.26 -18.18 -5.62
CA PRO A 63 10.27 -19.09 -5.02
C PRO A 63 10.50 -19.31 -3.52
N TYR A 64 9.40 -19.35 -2.75
CA TYR A 64 9.33 -19.58 -1.31
C TYR A 64 10.07 -18.55 -0.43
N MET A 65 10.73 -17.56 -1.03
CA MET A 65 11.57 -16.63 -0.29
C MET A 65 10.77 -15.81 0.72
N LEU A 66 9.61 -15.29 0.33
CA LEU A 66 8.75 -14.53 1.24
C LEU A 66 8.31 -15.40 2.44
N GLN A 67 7.90 -16.65 2.18
CA GLN A 67 7.47 -17.57 3.23
C GLN A 67 8.62 -17.85 4.21
N HIS A 68 9.81 -18.22 3.73
CA HIS A 68 10.97 -18.48 4.58
C HIS A 68 11.35 -17.27 5.42
N ILE A 69 11.22 -16.06 4.85
CA ILE A 69 11.48 -14.84 5.60
C ILE A 69 10.43 -14.67 6.71
N LEU A 70 9.14 -14.77 6.38
CA LEU A 70 8.05 -14.57 7.34
C LEU A 70 8.04 -15.61 8.46
N ASP A 71 8.45 -16.86 8.20
CA ASP A 71 8.54 -17.92 9.21
C ASP A 71 9.44 -17.53 10.40
N VAL A 72 10.51 -16.78 10.14
CA VAL A 72 11.39 -16.26 11.21
C VAL A 72 10.66 -15.24 12.08
N TYR A 73 9.81 -14.41 11.47
CA TYR A 73 9.04 -13.38 12.17
C TYR A 73 7.80 -13.94 12.87
N THR A 74 7.21 -15.06 12.42
CA THR A 74 6.00 -15.61 13.02
C THR A 74 6.27 -16.59 14.15
N ARG A 75 7.43 -17.25 14.17
CA ARG A 75 7.82 -18.21 15.23
C ARG A 75 8.29 -17.58 16.54
N ASN A 76 8.75 -16.32 16.50
CA ASN A 76 9.25 -15.64 17.69
C ASN A 76 8.11 -14.89 18.39
N GLU A 77 7.80 -15.25 19.63
CA GLU A 77 6.75 -14.63 20.44
C GLU A 77 6.93 -13.12 20.67
N ALA A 78 8.16 -12.61 20.59
CA ALA A 78 8.43 -11.18 20.71
C ALA A 78 8.05 -10.37 19.46
N MET A 79 7.75 -11.03 18.33
CA MET A 79 7.39 -10.38 17.08
C MET A 79 5.88 -10.08 17.05
N ARG A 80 5.53 -8.87 16.64
CA ARG A 80 4.13 -8.48 16.52
C ARG A 80 3.54 -8.90 15.16
N ARG A 81 2.35 -9.48 15.19
CA ARG A 81 1.60 -9.83 13.96
C ARG A 81 1.12 -8.61 13.16
N ASN A 82 1.20 -7.40 13.72
CA ASN A 82 0.72 -6.16 13.10
C ASN A 82 1.78 -5.39 12.28
N ILE A 83 3.00 -5.93 12.16
CA ILE A 83 4.05 -5.40 11.28
C ILE A 83 3.52 -5.35 9.84
N ARG A 84 3.72 -4.22 9.15
CA ARG A 84 3.23 -4.02 7.77
C ARG A 84 4.27 -4.41 6.74
N LEU A 85 3.83 -5.04 5.66
CA LEU A 85 4.68 -5.51 4.59
C LEU A 85 4.54 -4.63 3.34
N PHE A 86 5.67 -4.34 2.69
CA PHE A 86 5.73 -3.56 1.46
C PHE A 86 6.75 -4.15 0.47
N VAL A 87 6.52 -3.91 -0.81
CA VAL A 87 7.47 -4.22 -1.89
C VAL A 87 8.07 -2.93 -2.41
N ALA A 88 9.39 -2.80 -2.34
CA ALA A 88 10.11 -1.71 -2.95
C ALA A 88 10.25 -1.93 -4.46
N LYS A 89 9.89 -0.92 -5.26
CA LYS A 89 10.36 -0.84 -6.65
C LYS A 89 11.86 -0.51 -6.62
N GLY A 90 12.70 -1.46 -7.01
CA GLY A 90 14.16 -1.40 -6.81
C GLY A 90 14.65 -1.73 -5.39
N HIS A 91 15.75 -1.09 -4.98
CA HIS A 91 16.41 -1.39 -3.69
C HIS A 91 15.66 -0.82 -2.48
N ALA A 92 15.24 -1.70 -1.56
CA ALA A 92 14.52 -1.32 -0.34
C ALA A 92 15.31 -0.37 0.56
N ALA A 93 16.65 -0.46 0.56
CA ALA A 93 17.52 0.43 1.32
C ALA A 93 17.31 1.92 0.96
N HIS A 94 16.99 2.23 -0.30
CA HIS A 94 16.75 3.60 -0.74
C HIS A 94 15.49 4.21 -0.13
N ILE A 95 14.50 3.38 0.23
CA ILE A 95 13.26 3.84 0.88
C ILE A 95 13.57 4.34 2.30
N LEU A 96 14.47 3.67 3.02
CA LEU A 96 14.90 4.07 4.38
C LEU A 96 15.99 5.14 4.39
N ALA A 97 16.55 5.50 3.23
CA ALA A 97 17.52 6.59 3.09
C ALA A 97 16.85 7.95 2.81
N GLN A 98 15.52 8.01 2.82
CA GLN A 98 14.74 9.23 2.57
C GLN A 98 14.89 10.25 3.71
N ASN A 99 14.76 11.54 3.39
CA ASN A 99 14.87 12.65 4.34
C ASN A 99 13.78 13.71 4.16
N ALA A 100 12.56 13.29 3.78
CA ALA A 100 11.41 14.17 3.63
C ALA A 100 10.91 14.63 5.01
N GLY A 101 10.93 15.95 5.24
CA GLY A 101 10.39 16.59 6.44
C GLY A 101 8.88 16.78 6.30
N PRO A 102 8.08 15.91 6.92
CA PRO A 102 7.60 16.22 8.28
C PRO A 102 7.77 15.08 9.30
N GLU A 103 8.18 13.87 8.87
CA GLU A 103 8.41 12.73 9.76
C GLU A 103 9.84 12.21 9.55
N TYR A 104 10.70 12.50 10.52
CA TYR A 104 12.13 12.22 10.43
C TYR A 104 12.49 10.75 10.63
N LEU A 105 11.53 9.89 10.98
CA LEU A 105 11.72 8.44 11.09
C LEU A 105 11.20 7.74 9.82
N PRO A 106 12.08 7.20 8.94
CA PRO A 106 11.66 6.63 7.66
C PRO A 106 10.64 5.48 7.77
N ALA A 107 10.80 4.61 8.77
CA ALA A 107 9.84 3.52 9.01
C ALA A 107 8.46 4.04 9.42
N LYS A 108 8.41 5.08 10.26
CA LYS A 108 7.17 5.71 10.71
C LYS A 108 6.50 6.48 9.58
N TYR A 109 7.28 7.14 8.72
CA TYR A 109 6.77 7.82 7.52
C TYR A 109 6.02 6.84 6.60
N VAL A 110 6.64 5.71 6.23
CA VAL A 110 5.98 4.67 5.41
C VAL A 110 4.75 4.10 6.11
N TRP A 111 4.82 3.87 7.42
CA TRP A 111 3.69 3.41 8.22
C TRP A 111 2.51 4.40 8.15
N ILE A 112 2.75 5.70 8.34
CA ILE A 112 1.71 6.75 8.26
C ILE A 112 1.14 6.84 6.85
N LEU A 113 1.98 6.84 5.81
CA LEU A 113 1.52 6.87 4.43
C LEU A 113 0.54 5.73 4.12
N SER A 114 0.80 4.54 4.64
CA SER A 114 -0.08 3.38 4.44
C SER A 114 -1.47 3.48 5.11
N GLU A 115 -1.71 4.49 5.96
CA GLU A 115 -3.05 4.80 6.48
C GLU A 115 -3.95 5.50 5.45
N HIS A 116 -3.37 6.16 4.45
CA HIS A 116 -4.11 7.03 3.53
C HIS A 116 -4.75 6.29 2.34
N THR A 117 -4.76 4.95 2.36
CA THR A 117 -5.32 4.09 1.31
C THR A 117 -6.80 4.37 1.04
N GLN A 118 -7.57 4.70 2.08
CA GLN A 118 -9.00 4.99 1.94
C GLN A 118 -9.31 6.23 1.11
N LYS A 119 -8.33 7.12 0.85
CA LYS A 119 -8.53 8.31 0.01
C LYS A 119 -7.89 8.16 -1.38
N ASN A 120 -7.18 7.06 -1.63
CA ASN A 120 -6.34 6.90 -2.82
C ASN A 120 -6.53 5.52 -3.45
N ALA A 121 -7.33 5.46 -4.52
CA ALA A 121 -7.55 4.23 -5.30
C ALA A 121 -6.27 3.68 -5.98
N HIS A 122 -5.18 4.43 -5.98
CA HIS A 122 -3.87 3.98 -6.47
C HIS A 122 -3.14 3.07 -5.47
N MET A 123 -3.62 2.99 -4.22
CA MET A 123 -2.98 2.31 -3.10
C MET A 123 -3.86 1.20 -2.52
N ILE A 124 -3.38 -0.04 -2.51
CA ILE A 124 -4.10 -1.12 -1.82
C ILE A 124 -3.99 -1.01 -0.30
N GLU A 125 -4.96 -1.57 0.42
CA GLU A 125 -4.92 -1.63 1.89
C GLU A 125 -3.62 -2.28 2.41
N LYS A 126 -3.07 -1.67 3.47
CA LYS A 126 -1.91 -2.18 4.22
C LYS A 126 -2.12 -3.66 4.61
N LYS A 127 -1.08 -4.47 4.42
CA LYS A 127 -1.10 -5.89 4.77
C LYS A 127 -0.16 -6.17 5.93
N ARG A 128 -0.66 -6.85 6.95
CA ARG A 128 0.13 -7.23 8.13
C ARG A 128 0.73 -8.62 7.94
N ILE A 129 1.82 -8.91 8.64
CA ILE A 129 2.43 -10.25 8.65
C ILE A 129 1.38 -11.32 8.95
N GLY A 130 0.53 -11.11 9.97
CA GLY A 130 -0.51 -12.07 10.32
C GLY A 130 -1.48 -12.36 9.17
N ASP A 131 -1.91 -11.32 8.45
CA ASP A 131 -2.85 -11.46 7.33
C ASP A 131 -2.22 -12.26 6.17
N ILE A 132 -0.97 -11.95 5.85
CA ILE A 132 -0.24 -12.59 4.75
C ILE A 132 0.14 -14.02 5.09
N HIS A 133 0.57 -14.28 6.33
CA HIS A 133 0.82 -15.63 6.81
C HIS A 133 -0.43 -16.50 6.72
N SER A 134 -1.61 -15.98 7.08
CA SER A 134 -2.88 -16.70 6.88
C SER A 134 -3.14 -16.99 5.40
N LYS A 135 -2.88 -16.04 4.49
CA LYS A 135 -3.04 -16.28 3.03
C LYS A 135 -2.10 -17.35 2.49
N ILE A 136 -0.87 -17.41 2.99
CA ILE A 136 0.10 -18.45 2.65
C ILE A 136 -0.41 -19.83 3.10
N ILE A 137 -0.88 -19.95 4.36
CA ILE A 137 -1.46 -21.20 4.88
C ILE A 137 -2.71 -21.61 4.08
N GLU A 138 -3.58 -20.65 3.76
CA GLU A 138 -4.79 -20.86 2.95
C GLU A 138 -4.49 -21.17 1.47
N LYS A 139 -3.21 -21.14 1.04
CA LYS A 139 -2.79 -21.28 -0.36
C LYS A 139 -3.54 -20.33 -1.29
N LYS A 140 -3.62 -19.05 -0.91
CA LYS A 140 -4.27 -18.01 -1.70
C LYS A 140 -3.24 -17.03 -2.23
N SER A 141 -3.42 -16.63 -3.49
CA SER A 141 -2.72 -15.49 -4.07
C SER A 141 -3.11 -14.21 -3.32
N PHE A 142 -2.17 -13.26 -3.24
CA PHE A 142 -2.39 -12.00 -2.53
C PHE A 142 -1.60 -10.87 -3.16
N PHE A 143 -1.95 -9.65 -2.77
CA PHE A 143 -1.25 -8.44 -3.18
C PHE A 143 -0.58 -7.77 -1.98
N LEU A 144 0.63 -7.24 -2.18
CA LEU A 144 1.30 -6.35 -1.24
C LEU A 144 1.37 -4.92 -1.80
N PRO A 145 1.29 -3.87 -0.95
CA PRO A 145 1.45 -2.50 -1.40
C PRO A 145 2.87 -2.23 -1.91
N VAL A 146 2.98 -1.46 -2.98
CA VAL A 146 4.27 -1.06 -3.57
C VAL A 146 4.68 0.32 -3.04
N VAL A 147 5.98 0.45 -2.76
CA VAL A 147 6.61 1.68 -2.29
C VAL A 147 7.82 2.01 -3.17
N PHE A 148 8.02 3.29 -3.47
CA PHE A 148 9.18 3.74 -4.24
C PHE A 148 9.65 5.12 -3.80
N ARG A 149 10.92 5.40 -4.08
CA ARG A 149 11.54 6.70 -3.79
C ARG A 149 11.23 7.68 -4.92
N THR A 150 10.88 8.91 -4.55
CA THR A 150 10.72 10.04 -5.45
C THR A 150 11.72 11.14 -5.11
N LYS A 151 11.78 12.21 -5.91
CA LYS A 151 12.59 13.40 -5.58
C LYS A 151 12.11 14.09 -4.29
N GLN A 152 10.83 13.96 -3.96
CA GLN A 152 10.18 14.62 -2.83
C GLN A 152 10.12 13.73 -1.58
N GLY A 153 10.49 12.45 -1.66
CA GLY A 153 10.46 11.52 -0.54
C GLY A 153 10.15 10.10 -0.97
N VAL A 154 9.11 9.53 -0.38
CA VAL A 154 8.63 8.17 -0.66
C VAL A 154 7.15 8.23 -0.99
N GLU A 155 6.75 7.46 -1.99
CA GLU A 155 5.37 7.33 -2.42
C GLU A 155 4.94 5.87 -2.33
N LEU A 156 3.69 5.64 -1.92
CA LEU A 156 3.02 4.35 -2.01
C LEU A 156 2.05 4.44 -3.17
N SER A 157 2.24 3.59 -4.16
CA SER A 157 1.36 3.50 -5.33
C SER A 157 1.64 2.20 -6.07
N GLY A 158 0.59 1.55 -6.53
CA GLY A 158 0.67 0.24 -7.16
C GLY A 158 0.53 -0.93 -6.18
N SER A 159 0.59 -2.14 -6.73
CA SER A 159 0.45 -3.39 -5.97
C SER A 159 1.32 -4.50 -6.58
N ALA A 160 1.76 -5.43 -5.75
CA ALA A 160 2.63 -6.52 -6.11
C ALA A 160 1.89 -7.85 -5.94
N LEU A 161 1.70 -8.60 -7.02
CA LEU A 161 0.97 -9.88 -7.05
C LEU A 161 1.89 -11.04 -6.68
N PHE A 162 1.44 -11.83 -5.70
CA PHE A 162 2.09 -13.05 -5.25
C PHE A 162 1.25 -14.26 -5.59
N LYS A 163 1.91 -15.27 -6.16
CA LYS A 163 1.27 -16.53 -6.53
C LYS A 163 1.07 -17.43 -5.31
N ASP A 164 -0.03 -18.17 -5.27
CA ASP A 164 -0.38 -19.13 -4.23
C ASP A 164 0.61 -20.30 -4.09
N THR A 165 1.15 -20.80 -5.21
CA THR A 165 1.95 -22.04 -5.24
C THR A 165 3.27 -21.96 -4.49
N ASP A 166 3.95 -20.83 -4.61
CA ASP A 166 5.32 -20.62 -4.14
C ASP A 166 5.56 -19.23 -3.56
N ASN A 167 4.50 -18.43 -3.41
CA ASN A 167 4.51 -17.09 -2.80
C ASN A 167 5.62 -16.18 -3.34
N ARG A 168 5.97 -16.34 -4.62
CA ARG A 168 6.86 -15.42 -5.33
C ARG A 168 6.09 -14.28 -5.96
N LEU A 169 6.78 -13.15 -6.09
CA LEU A 169 6.33 -12.00 -6.86
C LEU A 169 6.30 -12.34 -8.35
N VAL A 170 5.11 -12.30 -8.95
CA VAL A 170 4.93 -12.57 -10.39
C VAL A 170 4.71 -11.31 -11.21
N ALA A 171 4.08 -10.29 -10.63
CA ALA A 171 3.79 -9.03 -11.33
C ALA A 171 3.73 -7.85 -10.36
N MET A 172 4.05 -6.66 -10.86
CA MET A 172 3.79 -5.40 -10.18
C MET A 172 2.84 -4.58 -11.04
N LEU A 173 1.68 -4.26 -10.49
CA LEU A 173 0.67 -3.41 -11.10
C LEU A 173 1.02 -1.95 -10.83
N ASN A 174 0.87 -1.12 -11.86
CA ASN A 174 1.00 0.33 -11.74
C ASN A 174 -0.23 0.93 -11.02
N ALA A 175 -0.28 2.26 -10.90
CA ALA A 175 -1.38 2.96 -10.25
C ALA A 175 -2.75 2.68 -10.91
N GLN A 176 -2.82 2.73 -12.24
CA GLN A 176 -4.06 2.56 -13.01
C GLN A 176 -4.61 1.14 -12.88
N ASP A 177 -3.76 0.13 -13.06
CA ASP A 177 -4.14 -1.28 -12.94
C ASP A 177 -4.53 -1.62 -11.50
N THR A 178 -3.84 -1.03 -10.52
CA THR A 178 -4.18 -1.17 -9.10
C THR A 178 -5.52 -0.54 -8.78
N THR A 179 -5.84 0.60 -9.40
CA THR A 179 -7.15 1.24 -9.29
C THR A 179 -8.26 0.36 -9.84
N ALA A 180 -8.08 -0.19 -11.04
CA ALA A 180 -9.04 -1.14 -11.62
C ALA A 180 -9.23 -2.37 -10.71
N LEU A 181 -8.14 -2.97 -10.21
CA LEU A 181 -8.20 -4.06 -9.25
C LEU A 181 -9.00 -3.70 -8.00
N GLN A 182 -8.75 -2.53 -7.43
CA GLN A 182 -9.44 -2.07 -6.22
C GLN A 182 -10.94 -1.89 -6.46
N TYR A 183 -11.30 -1.35 -7.61
CA TYR A 183 -12.69 -1.16 -8.02
C TYR A 183 -13.46 -2.45 -8.23
N MET A 184 -12.75 -3.55 -8.52
CA MET A 184 -13.34 -4.88 -8.68
C MET A 184 -13.37 -5.69 -7.38
N THR A 185 -12.52 -5.37 -6.41
CA THR A 185 -12.25 -6.25 -5.25
C THR A 185 -12.54 -5.62 -3.90
N SER A 186 -12.75 -4.29 -3.83
CA SER A 186 -12.92 -3.58 -2.57
C SER A 186 -14.09 -2.60 -2.62
N SER A 187 -15.01 -2.74 -1.66
CA SER A 187 -16.14 -1.82 -1.48
C SER A 187 -15.79 -0.55 -0.71
N LYS A 188 -14.57 -0.46 -0.15
CA LYS A 188 -14.13 0.66 0.71
C LYS A 188 -13.31 1.71 -0.04
N VAL A 189 -13.12 1.53 -1.34
CA VAL A 189 -12.31 2.41 -2.17
C VAL A 189 -13.01 3.75 -2.32
N ARG A 190 -12.23 4.82 -2.17
CA ARG A 190 -12.63 6.18 -2.55
C ARG A 190 -11.67 6.66 -3.62
N GLY A 191 -12.15 7.56 -4.44
CA GLY A 191 -11.35 8.11 -5.52
C GLY A 191 -12.09 9.19 -6.26
N ILE A 192 -11.45 9.65 -7.32
CA ILE A 192 -11.98 10.65 -8.23
C ILE A 192 -12.06 10.07 -9.64
N VAL A 193 -13.12 10.41 -10.36
CA VAL A 193 -13.26 10.12 -11.79
C VAL A 193 -13.52 11.45 -12.50
N THR A 194 -12.66 11.80 -13.45
CA THR A 194 -12.86 12.97 -14.29
C THR A 194 -13.41 12.53 -15.64
N VAL A 195 -14.62 12.98 -15.97
CA VAL A 195 -15.27 12.70 -17.25
C VAL A 195 -15.38 13.98 -18.10
N PRO A 196 -15.10 13.89 -19.41
CA PRO A 196 -15.42 14.99 -20.32
C PRO A 196 -16.94 15.06 -20.53
N MET A 197 -17.53 16.24 -20.36
CA MET A 197 -18.94 16.52 -20.65
C MET A 197 -19.06 17.89 -21.32
N ASN A 198 -19.60 17.95 -22.53
CA ASN A 198 -19.84 19.18 -23.28
C ASN A 198 -18.64 20.16 -23.32
N LYS A 199 -17.45 19.65 -23.70
CA LYS A 199 -16.16 20.39 -23.73
C LYS A 199 -15.62 20.86 -22.37
N GLN A 200 -16.28 20.53 -21.26
CA GLN A 200 -15.79 20.73 -19.90
C GLN A 200 -15.36 19.41 -19.27
N ARG A 201 -14.55 19.48 -18.21
CA ARG A 201 -14.15 18.32 -17.41
C ARG A 201 -14.86 18.40 -16.07
N ILE A 202 -15.61 17.35 -15.74
CA ILE A 202 -16.30 17.25 -14.45
C ILE A 202 -15.59 16.17 -13.64
N THR A 203 -15.15 16.53 -12.44
CA THR A 203 -14.52 15.60 -11.51
C THR A 203 -15.52 15.19 -10.44
N TYR A 204 -15.79 13.89 -10.41
CA TYR A 204 -16.65 13.26 -9.43
C TYR A 204 -15.80 12.56 -8.38
N GLU A 205 -15.92 12.98 -7.12
CA GLU A 205 -15.42 12.18 -5.99
C GLU A 205 -16.47 11.11 -5.63
N PHE A 206 -16.03 9.90 -5.31
CA PHE A 206 -16.91 8.86 -4.79
C PHE A 206 -16.32 8.27 -3.51
N HIS A 207 -17.19 7.86 -2.59
CA HIS A 207 -16.79 7.35 -1.27
C HIS A 207 -16.98 5.84 -1.13
N ARG A 208 -17.67 5.21 -2.09
CA ARG A 208 -17.97 3.79 -2.07
C ARG A 208 -18.11 3.27 -3.49
N VAL A 209 -17.62 2.05 -3.70
CA VAL A 209 -17.85 1.27 -4.91
C VAL A 209 -18.75 0.10 -4.54
N HIS A 210 -19.87 -0.02 -5.23
CA HIS A 210 -20.73 -1.20 -5.16
C HIS A 210 -20.46 -2.06 -6.39
N GLN A 211 -20.08 -3.31 -6.17
CA GLN A 211 -19.79 -4.25 -7.24
C GLN A 211 -20.68 -5.48 -7.10
N ARG A 212 -21.28 -5.92 -8.21
CA ARG A 212 -22.01 -7.20 -8.30
C ARG A 212 -21.24 -8.11 -9.25
N ILE A 213 -20.76 -9.21 -8.70
CA ILE A 213 -20.05 -10.26 -9.44
C ILE A 213 -20.91 -11.51 -9.36
N GLU A 214 -21.29 -12.04 -10.50
CA GLU A 214 -22.02 -13.30 -10.62
C GLU A 214 -21.06 -14.38 -11.12
N LEU A 215 -21.10 -15.52 -10.44
CA LEU A 215 -20.30 -16.68 -10.79
C LEU A 215 -21.26 -17.73 -11.36
N ASP A 216 -21.13 -17.99 -12.66
CA ASP A 216 -21.81 -19.10 -13.30
C ASP A 216 -20.81 -20.27 -13.43
N MET A 217 -21.26 -21.46 -13.00
CA MET A 217 -20.45 -22.67 -12.91
C MET A 217 -21.02 -23.79 -13.79
N PRO A 218 -21.21 -23.58 -15.11
CA PRO A 218 -21.65 -24.65 -15.99
C PRO A 218 -20.58 -25.75 -16.10
N ASN A 219 -19.30 -25.39 -15.91
CA ASN A 219 -18.18 -26.30 -15.80
C ASN A 219 -17.30 -25.92 -14.58
N PRO A 220 -17.13 -26.81 -13.57
CA PRO A 220 -16.30 -26.52 -12.40
C PRO A 220 -14.83 -26.19 -12.70
N LYS A 221 -14.30 -26.60 -13.86
CA LYS A 221 -12.93 -26.29 -14.29
C LYS A 221 -12.82 -24.97 -15.06
N HIS A 222 -13.94 -24.46 -15.58
CA HIS A 222 -14.01 -23.22 -16.35
C HIS A 222 -15.19 -22.38 -15.86
N PRO A 223 -15.07 -21.77 -14.65
CA PRO A 223 -16.04 -20.80 -14.17
C PRO A 223 -16.21 -19.67 -15.19
N LYS A 224 -17.45 -19.26 -15.43
CA LYS A 224 -17.76 -17.98 -16.05
C LYS A 224 -17.97 -16.95 -14.95
N VAL A 225 -17.23 -15.85 -15.02
CA VAL A 225 -17.35 -14.75 -14.06
C VAL A 225 -17.90 -13.53 -14.78
N ASP A 226 -19.12 -13.13 -14.44
CA ASP A 226 -19.77 -11.95 -14.99
C ASP A 226 -19.67 -10.81 -13.98
N ILE A 227 -19.06 -9.69 -14.38
CA ILE A 227 -19.05 -8.45 -13.59
C ILE A 227 -20.24 -7.62 -14.06
N CYS A 228 -21.38 -7.79 -13.39
CA CYS A 228 -22.66 -7.26 -13.85
C CYS A 228 -22.80 -5.76 -13.62
N GLU A 229 -22.23 -5.24 -12.53
CA GLU A 229 -22.42 -3.85 -12.14
C GLU A 229 -21.28 -3.32 -11.28
N ILE A 230 -20.75 -2.15 -11.64
CA ILE A 230 -19.89 -1.31 -10.79
C ILE A 230 -20.55 0.06 -10.64
N ARG A 231 -21.07 0.36 -9.45
CA ARG A 231 -21.72 1.63 -9.10
C ARG A 231 -20.84 2.46 -8.17
N TRP A 232 -20.59 3.70 -8.57
CA TRP A 232 -19.92 4.71 -7.74
C TRP A 232 -20.96 5.45 -6.93
N LYS A 233 -20.90 5.37 -5.61
CA LYS A 233 -21.78 6.15 -4.74
C LYS A 233 -21.02 7.35 -4.17
N ASN A 234 -21.51 8.53 -4.48
CA ASN A 234 -21.07 9.76 -3.84
C ASN A 234 -21.89 10.03 -2.56
N CYS A 235 -21.26 10.66 -1.59
CA CYS A 235 -21.88 11.19 -0.38
C CYS A 235 -21.64 12.72 -0.24
N GLY A 236 -21.00 13.36 -1.23
CA GLY A 236 -20.70 14.79 -1.31
C GLY A 236 -20.89 15.36 -2.72
N ASP A 237 -20.32 16.54 -2.99
CA ASP A 237 -20.57 17.35 -4.19
C ASP A 237 -19.79 16.89 -5.44
N ALA A 238 -20.24 17.33 -6.62
CA ALA A 238 -19.51 17.19 -7.88
C ALA A 238 -18.81 18.52 -8.21
N PHE A 239 -17.53 18.47 -8.55
CA PHE A 239 -16.74 19.68 -8.82
C PHE A 239 -16.50 19.84 -10.32
N LEU A 240 -16.76 21.05 -10.84
CA LEU A 240 -16.32 21.45 -12.17
C LEU A 240 -14.82 21.74 -12.09
N SER A 241 -13.98 20.99 -12.83
CA SER A 241 -12.58 21.38 -12.95
C SER A 241 -12.48 22.44 -14.04
N SER A 242 -12.62 23.72 -13.68
CA SER A 242 -12.13 24.83 -14.50
C SER A 242 -10.63 24.99 -14.27
N SER A 243 -9.87 25.26 -15.34
CA SER A 243 -8.49 25.73 -15.25
C SER A 243 -8.40 26.95 -14.30
N PRO A 244 -7.25 27.20 -13.63
CA PRO A 244 -7.20 28.07 -12.46
C PRO A 244 -7.33 29.55 -12.85
N THR A 245 -8.55 30.05 -12.82
CA THR A 245 -8.84 31.45 -12.51
C THR A 245 -9.97 31.43 -11.50
N PHE A 246 -9.61 31.74 -10.26
CA PHE A 246 -10.53 32.10 -9.19
C PHE A 246 -11.62 33.02 -9.75
N HIS A 247 -12.88 32.61 -9.70
CA HIS A 247 -13.98 33.48 -9.31
C HIS A 247 -15.20 32.64 -8.91
N GLU A 248 -15.73 33.09 -7.79
CA GLU A 248 -16.85 32.64 -7.00
C GLU A 248 -18.18 32.65 -7.79
N THR A 249 -18.94 31.56 -7.72
CA THR A 249 -20.40 31.47 -7.51
C THR A 249 -20.88 30.06 -7.86
N ALA A 250 -21.26 29.30 -6.83
CA ALA A 250 -21.88 27.99 -6.99
C ALA A 250 -23.40 28.15 -7.19
N PRO A 251 -24.03 27.49 -8.18
CA PRO A 251 -25.48 27.31 -8.17
C PRO A 251 -25.84 26.03 -7.39
N ALA A 252 -26.63 26.23 -6.33
CA ALA A 252 -27.33 25.17 -5.61
C ALA A 252 -28.42 24.56 -6.52
N SER A 253 -28.18 23.39 -7.11
CA SER A 253 -29.25 22.50 -7.64
C SER A 253 -28.70 21.25 -8.35
N ILE A 254 -27.95 20.38 -7.66
CA ILE A 254 -27.75 19.00 -8.16
C ILE A 254 -27.90 18.00 -6.99
N SER A 255 -29.07 18.02 -6.35
CA SER A 255 -29.55 16.84 -5.60
C SER A 255 -30.71 16.22 -6.38
N LYS A 256 -30.39 15.31 -7.30
CA LYS A 256 -31.32 14.25 -7.75
C LYS A 256 -30.56 13.22 -8.58
N ARG A 257 -30.46 12.02 -8.00
CA ARG A 257 -30.51 10.70 -8.63
C ARG A 257 -29.72 10.54 -9.93
N ASN A 258 -28.47 10.09 -9.81
CA ASN A 258 -27.72 9.55 -10.95
C ASN A 258 -27.06 8.22 -10.54
N GLU A 259 -27.80 7.12 -10.69
CA GLU A 259 -27.20 5.79 -10.84
C GLU A 259 -26.81 5.65 -12.32
N LYS A 260 -25.52 5.72 -12.64
CA LYS A 260 -25.02 5.31 -13.96
C LYS A 260 -24.40 3.93 -13.83
N THR A 261 -25.14 2.92 -14.26
CA THR A 261 -24.65 1.56 -14.49
C THR A 261 -23.96 1.55 -15.85
N ILE A 262 -22.63 1.38 -15.86
CA ILE A 262 -21.88 1.13 -17.10
C ILE A 262 -21.67 -0.38 -17.16
N THR A 263 -22.45 -1.05 -18.01
CA THR A 263 -22.30 -2.47 -18.31
C THR A 263 -21.33 -2.60 -19.48
N ASN A 264 -20.09 -3.02 -19.22
CA ASN A 264 -19.20 -3.49 -20.27
C ASN A 264 -19.24 -5.02 -20.25
N THR A 265 -19.73 -5.61 -21.34
CA THR A 265 -19.60 -7.04 -21.63
C THR A 265 -18.19 -7.28 -22.16
N ILE A 266 -17.44 -8.20 -21.54
CA ILE A 266 -16.23 -8.79 -22.12
C ILE A 266 -16.64 -10.09 -22.80
#